data_AF-A0A2E6NZE8-F1
#
_entry.id   AF-A0A2E6NZE8-F1
#
_cell.length_a   1.000
_cell.length_b   1.000
_cell.length_c   1.000
_cell.angle_alpha   90.00
_cell.angle_beta   90.00
_cell.angle_gamma   90.00
#
_symmetry.space_group_name_H-M   'P 1'
#
loop_
_entity.id
_entity.type
_entity.pdbx_description
1 polymer ?
#
loop_
_entity_poly.entity_id
_entity_poly.type
_entity_poly.pdbx_seq_one_letter_code
_entity_poly.pdbx_strand_id
1 'polypeptide(L)'
;MILTITKWLFGFVAVLMIGLLFYAFALPRPPDTTDPAIFLQDGRSVNYCDLPDLDGSRKSANDIPKAYTPGCSYTTIPMPILAECTEPLTEGVVDMRGLWLGVSGRVGHLERIEQCGNRVV
;
A
#
# COMPACT_ATOMS: atom_id res chain seq x y z
N MET A 1 -23.20 -13.41 -43.90
CA MET A 1 -23.51 -13.71 -42.49
C MET A 1 -22.24 -13.85 -41.64
N ILE A 2 -21.26 -14.67 -42.02
CA ILE A 2 -19.99 -14.82 -41.27
C ILE A 2 -19.17 -13.51 -41.24
N LEU A 3 -18.98 -12.86 -42.39
CA LEU A 3 -18.21 -11.60 -42.49
C LEU A 3 -18.80 -10.45 -41.65
N THR A 4 -20.13 -10.37 -41.58
CA THR A 4 -20.83 -9.38 -40.75
C THR A 4 -20.64 -9.69 -39.26
N ILE A 5 -20.79 -10.94 -38.84
CA ILE A 5 -20.57 -11.35 -37.45
C ILE A 5 -19.12 -11.08 -37.01
N THR A 6 -18.13 -11.42 -37.83
CA THR A 6 -16.71 -11.15 -37.53
C THR A 6 -16.43 -9.66 -37.38
N LYS A 7 -17.04 -8.81 -38.22
CA LYS A 7 -16.89 -7.34 -38.12
C LYS A 7 -17.47 -6.80 -36.81
N TRP A 8 -18.64 -7.28 -36.38
CA TRP A 8 -19.24 -6.89 -35.11
C TRP A 8 -18.42 -7.37 -33.91
N LEU A 9 -17.89 -8.59 -33.95
CA LEU A 9 -17.02 -9.12 -32.91
C LEU A 9 -15.74 -8.28 -32.76
N PHE A 10 -15.07 -7.95 -33.87
CA PHE A 10 -13.86 -7.14 -33.84
C PHE A 10 -14.14 -5.72 -33.33
N GLY A 11 -15.24 -5.11 -33.74
CA GLY A 11 -15.68 -3.81 -33.22
C GLY A 11 -15.94 -3.84 -31.71
N PHE A 12 -16.62 -4.87 -31.22
CA PHE A 12 -16.88 -5.05 -29.79
C PHE A 12 -15.60 -5.22 -28.97
N VAL A 13 -14.67 -6.07 -29.44
CA VAL A 13 -13.36 -6.25 -28.79
C VAL A 13 -12.58 -4.94 -28.78
N ALA A 14 -12.57 -4.19 -29.88
CA ALA A 14 -11.91 -2.89 -29.95
C ALA A 14 -12.49 -1.90 -28.93
N VAL A 15 -13.82 -1.84 -28.78
CA VAL A 15 -14.48 -0.99 -27.76
C VAL A 15 -14.10 -1.42 -26.34
N LEU A 16 -14.09 -2.73 -26.04
CA LEU A 16 -13.66 -3.22 -24.74
C LEU A 16 -12.20 -2.87 -24.44
N MET A 17 -11.31 -3.03 -25.42
CA MET A 17 -9.90 -2.68 -25.28
C MET A 17 -9.71 -1.17 -25.04
N ILE A 18 -10.42 -0.33 -25.79
CA ILE A 18 -10.41 1.13 -25.57
C ILE A 18 -10.94 1.47 -24.18
N GLY A 19 -12.02 0.82 -23.74
CA GLY A 19 -12.58 0.99 -22.40
C GLY A 19 -11.59 0.60 -21.30
N LEU A 20 -10.88 -0.52 -21.45
CA LEU A 20 -9.84 -0.96 -20.52
C LEU A 20 -8.64 -0.02 -20.49
N LEU A 21 -8.19 0.48 -21.65
CA LEU A 21 -7.12 1.46 -21.71
C LEU A 21 -7.54 2.78 -21.04
N PHE A 22 -8.76 3.24 -21.28
CA PHE A 22 -9.29 4.44 -20.62
C PHE A 22 -9.38 4.24 -19.10
N TYR A 23 -9.89 3.09 -18.65
CA TYR A 23 -9.92 2.74 -17.23
C TYR A 23 -8.53 2.71 -16.59
N ALA A 24 -7.54 2.11 -17.27
CA ALA A 24 -6.20 1.93 -16.73
C ALA A 24 -5.37 3.23 -16.72
N PHE A 25 -5.56 4.13 -17.68
CA PHE A 25 -4.68 5.28 -17.89
C PHE A 25 -5.33 6.65 -17.68
N ALA A 26 -6.65 6.77 -17.86
CA ALA A 26 -7.33 8.07 -17.83
C ALA A 26 -8.21 8.28 -16.59
N LEU A 27 -8.69 7.21 -15.96
CA LEU A 27 -9.45 7.36 -14.71
C LEU A 27 -8.52 7.74 -13.55
N PRO A 28 -8.95 8.68 -12.68
CA PRO A 28 -8.20 9.00 -11.48
C PRO A 28 -8.10 7.77 -10.58
N ARG A 29 -6.99 7.66 -9.84
CA ARG A 29 -6.88 6.64 -8.80
C ARG A 29 -7.98 6.87 -7.75
N PRO A 30 -8.50 5.80 -7.11
CA PRO A 30 -9.37 5.95 -5.96
C PRO A 30 -8.73 6.89 -4.93
N PRO A 31 -9.53 7.74 -4.26
CA PRO A 31 -9.01 8.60 -3.20
C PRO A 31 -8.39 7.75 -2.08
N ASP A 32 -7.37 8.30 -1.42
CA ASP A 32 -6.83 7.69 -0.21
C ASP A 32 -7.89 7.78 0.91
N THR A 33 -8.27 6.64 1.46
CA THR A 33 -9.26 6.52 2.54
C THR A 33 -8.62 6.22 3.90
N THR A 34 -7.28 6.29 3.98
CA THR A 34 -6.52 6.19 5.22
C THR A 34 -6.87 7.36 6.15
N ASP A 35 -6.79 7.14 7.47
CA ASP A 35 -7.03 8.20 8.46
C ASP A 35 -6.11 9.40 8.18
N PRO A 36 -6.66 10.61 7.93
CA PRO A 36 -5.86 11.80 7.68
C PRO A 36 -4.85 12.11 8.80
N ALA A 37 -5.13 11.72 10.04
CA ALA A 37 -4.24 11.92 11.18
C ALA A 37 -2.86 11.30 10.97
N ILE A 38 -2.75 10.26 10.13
CA ILE A 38 -1.49 9.61 9.76
C ILE A 38 -0.54 10.57 9.03
N PHE A 39 -1.09 11.45 8.20
CA PHE A 39 -0.31 12.37 7.37
C PHE A 39 -0.12 13.76 8.00
N LEU A 40 -0.88 14.06 9.05
CA LEU A 40 -0.85 15.36 9.74
C LEU A 40 0.16 15.41 10.89
N GLN A 41 0.67 14.25 11.33
CA GLN A 41 1.64 14.12 12.42
C GLN A 41 3.01 13.66 11.91
N ASP A 42 4.07 14.00 12.66
CA ASP A 42 5.44 13.63 12.30
C ASP A 42 5.82 12.27 12.91
N GLY A 43 5.95 11.27 12.05
CA GLY A 43 6.39 9.93 12.39
C GLY A 43 7.79 9.88 13.00
N ARG A 44 8.62 10.93 12.89
CA ARG A 44 9.92 11.00 13.59
C ARG A 44 9.78 11.01 15.12
N SER A 45 8.60 11.34 15.64
CA SER A 45 8.31 11.36 17.07
C SER A 45 8.01 9.98 17.66
N VAL A 46 7.86 8.95 16.84
CA VAL A 46 7.51 7.59 17.26
C VAL A 46 8.73 6.85 17.83
N ASN A 47 8.54 6.13 18.93
CA ASN A 47 9.54 5.20 19.44
C ASN A 47 9.51 3.89 18.65
N TYR A 48 10.38 3.75 17.66
CA TYR A 48 10.45 2.56 16.82
C TYR A 48 11.08 1.32 17.47
N CYS A 49 11.55 1.43 18.72
CA CYS A 49 11.97 0.27 19.50
C CYS A 49 10.78 -0.37 20.25
N ASP A 50 9.68 0.36 20.41
CA ASP A 50 8.47 -0.09 21.10
C ASP A 50 7.44 -0.57 20.06
N LEU A 51 7.68 -1.78 19.55
CA LEU A 51 6.85 -2.37 18.50
C LEU A 51 5.52 -2.89 19.09
N PRO A 52 4.38 -2.72 18.39
CA PRO A 52 3.11 -3.28 18.84
C PRO A 52 3.15 -4.81 18.97
N ASP A 53 2.50 -5.36 20.00
CA ASP A 53 2.29 -6.80 20.09
C ASP A 53 1.31 -7.28 19.01
N LEU A 54 1.67 -8.37 18.33
CA LEU A 54 0.85 -9.00 17.29
C LEU A 54 0.05 -10.18 17.87
N ASP A 55 -0.84 -9.88 18.80
CA ASP A 55 -1.63 -10.85 19.59
C ASP A 55 -3.04 -11.13 19.04
N GLY A 56 -3.43 -10.46 17.96
CA GLY A 56 -4.75 -10.56 17.34
C GLY A 56 -5.87 -9.82 18.09
N SER A 57 -5.57 -8.97 19.06
CA SER A 57 -6.57 -8.29 19.91
C SER A 57 -7.29 -7.08 19.27
N ARG A 58 -6.70 -6.46 18.25
CA ARG A 58 -7.20 -5.27 17.54
C ARG A 58 -7.47 -5.57 16.07
N LYS A 59 -7.16 -4.62 15.18
CA LYS A 59 -7.50 -4.67 13.75
C LYS A 59 -6.64 -5.71 13.02
N SER A 60 -7.24 -6.34 12.01
CA SER A 60 -6.50 -7.08 10.99
C SER A 60 -5.88 -6.14 9.96
N ALA A 61 -4.90 -6.62 9.21
CA ALA A 61 -4.23 -5.84 8.18
C ALA A 61 -5.20 -5.38 7.06
N ASN A 62 -6.27 -6.16 6.84
CA ASN A 62 -7.31 -5.87 5.85
C ASN A 62 -8.34 -4.84 6.34
N ASP A 63 -8.46 -4.63 7.65
CA ASP A 63 -9.33 -3.59 8.22
C ASP A 63 -8.73 -2.18 8.07
N ILE A 64 -7.43 -2.09 7.76
CA ILE A 64 -6.72 -0.83 7.57
C ILE A 64 -6.69 -0.49 6.08
N PRO A 65 -7.18 0.69 5.65
CA PRO A 65 -7.11 1.11 4.26
C PRO A 65 -5.69 1.09 3.67
N LYS A 66 -5.60 0.99 2.34
CA LYS A 66 -4.33 1.13 1.63
C LYS A 66 -3.98 2.60 1.49
N ALA A 67 -2.86 3.01 2.10
CA ALA A 67 -2.30 4.33 1.92
C ALA A 67 -1.65 4.48 0.53
N TYR A 68 -1.67 5.70 0.01
CA TYR A 68 -1.02 6.06 -1.25
C TYR A 68 -0.10 7.25 -1.01
N THR A 69 1.05 7.28 -1.69
CA THR A 69 1.97 8.43 -1.68
C THR A 69 1.67 9.37 -2.84
N PRO A 70 1.01 10.53 -2.63
CA PRO A 70 0.82 11.53 -3.68
C PRO A 70 2.18 12.09 -4.09
N GLY A 71 2.33 12.45 -5.37
CA GLY A 71 3.55 13.13 -5.85
C GLY A 71 4.86 12.34 -5.67
N CYS A 72 4.78 11.02 -5.47
CA CYS A 72 5.92 10.10 -5.30
C CYS A 72 6.83 10.37 -4.09
N SER A 73 6.50 11.30 -3.19
CA SER A 73 7.27 11.53 -1.95
C SER A 73 6.49 12.36 -0.94
N TYR A 74 6.85 12.22 0.35
CA TYR A 74 6.45 13.15 1.40
C TYR A 74 7.66 13.92 1.91
N THR A 75 7.45 15.16 2.35
CA THR A 75 8.49 15.97 3.01
C THR A 75 8.60 15.66 4.50
N THR A 76 7.52 15.18 5.09
CA THR A 76 7.44 14.76 6.51
C THR A 76 7.17 13.27 6.55
N ILE A 77 7.79 12.56 7.49
CA ILE A 77 7.56 11.13 7.65
C ILE A 77 6.14 10.94 8.21
N PRO A 78 5.25 10.21 7.54
CA PRO A 78 3.92 9.96 8.08
C PRO A 78 4.00 9.03 9.29
N MET A 79 2.97 9.07 10.13
CA MET A 79 2.78 8.09 11.20
C MET A 79 2.69 6.66 10.64
N PRO A 80 2.90 5.62 11.47
CA PRO A 80 2.78 4.25 11.01
C PRO A 80 1.38 3.93 10.51
N ILE A 81 1.28 3.35 9.31
CA ILE A 81 0.01 2.94 8.69
C ILE A 81 -0.63 1.78 9.47
N LEU A 82 0.19 0.84 9.93
CA LEU A 82 -0.23 -0.38 10.63
C LEU A 82 -0.22 -0.23 12.16
N ALA A 83 -0.20 1.00 12.70
CA ALA A 83 -0.09 1.25 14.14
C ALA A 83 -1.16 0.53 14.99
N GLU A 84 -2.37 0.36 14.44
CA GLU A 84 -3.50 -0.28 15.13
C GLU A 84 -3.66 -1.77 14.80
N CYS A 85 -2.78 -2.31 13.95
CA CYS A 85 -2.83 -3.70 13.54
C CYS A 85 -2.12 -4.58 14.58
N THR A 86 -2.78 -5.66 14.97
CA THR A 86 -2.19 -6.67 15.86
C THR A 86 -2.31 -8.08 15.29
N GLU A 87 -2.67 -8.22 14.02
CA GLU A 87 -2.72 -9.54 13.35
C GLU A 87 -1.35 -10.23 13.40
N PRO A 88 -1.26 -11.46 13.95
CA PRO A 88 -0.02 -12.20 14.02
C PRO A 88 0.63 -12.38 12.64
N LEU A 89 1.96 -12.36 12.59
CA LEU A 89 2.68 -12.81 11.40
C LEU A 89 2.45 -14.30 11.19
N THR A 90 2.45 -14.73 9.93
CA THR A 90 2.39 -16.16 9.60
C THR A 90 3.64 -16.88 10.12
N GLU A 91 3.47 -18.14 10.54
CA GLU A 91 4.58 -18.98 11.00
C GLU A 91 5.73 -19.02 9.98
N GLY A 92 6.96 -18.86 10.48
CA GLY A 92 8.17 -18.85 9.65
C GLY A 92 8.47 -17.53 8.94
N VAL A 93 7.60 -16.51 9.04
CA VAL A 93 7.91 -15.16 8.55
C VAL A 93 8.87 -14.46 9.51
N VAL A 94 9.95 -13.91 8.96
CA VAL A 94 10.88 -13.07 9.73
C VAL A 94 10.21 -11.75 10.05
N ASP A 95 10.22 -11.37 11.33
CA ASP A 95 9.80 -10.04 11.76
C ASP A 95 10.87 -9.02 11.36
N MET A 96 10.54 -8.20 10.37
CA MET A 96 11.38 -7.14 9.81
C MET A 96 10.95 -5.74 10.29
N ARG A 97 10.02 -5.65 11.26
CA ARG A 97 9.49 -4.35 11.71
C ARG A 97 10.58 -3.48 12.32
N GLY A 98 10.50 -2.17 12.07
CA GLY A 98 11.39 -1.17 12.66
C GLY A 98 12.07 -0.28 11.63
N LEU A 99 13.12 0.42 12.07
CA LEU A 99 13.93 1.29 11.24
C LEU A 99 15.17 0.57 10.73
N TRP A 100 15.42 0.69 9.44
CA TRP A 100 16.54 0.09 8.73
C TRP A 100 17.44 1.17 8.15
N LEU A 101 18.75 1.06 8.41
CA LEU A 101 19.76 1.94 7.84
C LEU A 101 20.45 1.23 6.67
N GLY A 102 20.45 1.86 5.50
CA GLY A 102 21.23 1.40 4.36
C GLY A 102 22.73 1.48 4.65
N VAL A 103 23.39 0.32 4.77
CA VAL A 103 24.85 0.21 4.94
C VAL A 103 25.60 -0.04 3.62
N SER A 104 24.87 -0.40 2.56
CA SER A 104 25.38 -0.59 1.20
C SER A 104 24.34 -0.14 0.18
N GLY A 105 24.75 0.19 -1.06
CA GLY A 105 23.85 0.73 -2.08
C GLY A 105 23.45 2.18 -1.77
N ARG A 106 22.22 2.41 -1.29
CA ARG A 106 21.76 3.71 -0.80
C ARG A 106 22.25 3.95 0.64
N VAL A 107 23.55 4.16 0.79
CA VAL A 107 24.18 4.35 2.11
C VAL A 107 23.59 5.58 2.81
N GLY A 108 23.20 5.42 4.08
CA GLY A 108 22.61 6.48 4.90
C GLY A 108 21.09 6.65 4.74
N HIS A 109 20.46 5.91 3.82
CA HIS A 109 19.01 5.90 3.67
C HIS A 109 18.35 5.20 4.87
N LEU A 110 17.33 5.82 5.43
CA LEU A 110 16.50 5.24 6.49
C LEU A 110 15.19 4.77 5.87
N GLU A 111 14.89 3.48 6.04
CA GLU A 111 13.61 2.87 5.66
C GLU A 111 12.88 2.47 6.94
N ARG A 112 11.58 2.72 7.01
CA ARG A 112 10.72 2.13 8.04
C ARG A 112 9.99 0.96 7.40
N ILE A 113 10.08 -0.21 8.03
CA ILE A 113 9.29 -1.38 7.64
C ILE A 113 8.20 -1.59 8.69
N GLU A 114 6.96 -1.67 8.22
CA GLU A 114 5.81 -2.08 9.03
C GLU A 114 5.32 -3.44 8.55
N GLN A 115 5.02 -4.36 9.45
CA GLN A 115 4.47 -5.68 9.12
C GLN A 115 3.35 -6.03 10.07
N CYS A 116 2.28 -6.60 9.54
CA CYS A 116 1.17 -7.14 10.32
C CYS A 116 0.36 -8.08 9.44
N GLY A 117 0.00 -9.26 9.94
CA GLY A 117 -0.67 -10.28 9.14
C GLY A 117 0.08 -10.58 7.84
N ASN A 118 -0.62 -10.43 6.71
CA ASN A 118 -0.08 -10.62 5.36
C ASN A 118 0.38 -9.31 4.67
N ARG A 119 0.50 -8.21 5.40
CA ARG A 119 0.80 -6.88 4.86
C ARG A 119 2.16 -6.36 5.31
N VAL A 120 2.88 -5.80 4.36
CA VAL A 120 4.10 -5.01 4.58
C VAL A 120 3.86 -3.63 4.00
N VAL A 121 4.25 -2.59 4.74
CA VAL A 121 4.27 -1.19 4.29
C VAL A 121 5.69 -0.67 4.39
#